data_AF-A0A7Y0ENC1-F1
#
_entry.id   AF-A0A7Y0ENC1-F1
#
_cell.length_a   1.000
_cell.length_b   1.000
_cell.length_c   1.000
_cell.angle_alpha   90.00
_cell.angle_beta   90.00
_cell.angle_gamma   90.00
#
_symmetry.space_group_name_H-M   'P 1'
#
loop_
_entity.id
_entity.type
_entity.pdbx_description
1 polymer ?
#
loop_
_entity_poly.entity_id
_entity_poly.type
_entity_poly.pdbx_seq_one_letter_code
_entity_poly.pdbx_strand_id
1 'polypeptide(L)'
;MFAQANQPQGNYGQTAQPLPSLAQVMAGGTPSFFQRDDPIGASVTGTVESIEAQQQRDMDTQEPKYFDNGQPMMQVVIHIATTLRDATIPGDDGVRAVYVKGKNLSTLRQASRMVGRDFPHVGDGFTATYTANGEAKKRGWNPPKLYSYEIVPNQSQVTQAMNAQEPQQSAPARQTSPAMQSQPAYPQPQVNALQIKQLAATGRSATEIAGFLGIDEKTVSGILNDEPEF
;
A
#
# COMPACT_ATOMS: atom_id res chain seq x y z
N MET A 1 -47.25 -12.09 3.81
CA MET A 1 -46.06 -12.20 2.94
C MET A 1 -45.16 -11.01 3.27
N PHE A 2 -44.10 -11.23 4.05
CA PHE A 2 -43.15 -10.17 4.41
C PHE A 2 -41.83 -10.49 3.71
N ALA A 3 -41.42 -9.62 2.79
CA ALA A 3 -40.17 -9.75 2.05
C ALA A 3 -38.99 -9.34 2.94
N GLN A 4 -38.05 -10.26 3.10
CA GLN A 4 -36.84 -10.11 3.90
C GLN A 4 -35.79 -9.34 3.09
N ALA A 5 -35.21 -8.32 3.71
CA ALA A 5 -34.19 -7.46 3.13
C ALA A 5 -32.90 -8.25 2.82
N ASN A 6 -32.45 -8.15 1.56
CA ASN A 6 -31.18 -8.70 1.11
C ASN A 6 -30.08 -7.65 1.35
N GLN A 7 -29.24 -7.85 2.36
CA GLN A 7 -28.00 -7.09 2.52
C GLN A 7 -26.86 -7.83 1.84
N PRO A 8 -26.12 -7.25 0.88
CA PRO A 8 -24.87 -7.80 0.44
C PRO A 8 -23.75 -7.43 1.43
N GLN A 9 -23.20 -8.44 2.10
CA GLN A 9 -21.92 -8.36 2.81
C GLN A 9 -20.79 -8.15 1.79
N GLY A 10 -20.27 -6.91 1.71
CA GLY A 10 -19.00 -6.60 1.06
C GLY A 10 -17.85 -6.86 2.02
N ASN A 11 -17.18 -7.99 1.84
CA ASN A 11 -15.92 -8.33 2.51
C ASN A 11 -14.77 -7.51 1.89
N TYR A 12 -14.53 -6.31 2.40
CA TYR A 12 -13.28 -5.60 2.15
C TYR A 12 -12.28 -6.00 3.23
N GLY A 13 -11.28 -6.80 2.85
CA GLY A 13 -10.05 -6.95 3.63
C GLY A 13 -9.32 -5.61 3.66
N GLN A 14 -9.73 -4.72 4.57
CA GLN A 14 -8.96 -3.55 4.93
C GLN A 14 -7.84 -4.04 5.85
N THR A 15 -6.60 -4.03 5.37
CA THR A 15 -5.47 -3.86 6.28
C THR A 15 -5.76 -2.58 7.06
N ALA A 16 -5.99 -2.72 8.36
CA ALA A 16 -6.32 -1.60 9.23
C ALA A 16 -5.14 -0.63 9.18
N GLN A 17 -5.30 0.45 8.40
CA GLN A 17 -4.40 1.59 8.41
C GLN A 17 -4.34 2.10 9.85
N PRO A 18 -3.17 2.30 10.45
CA PRO A 18 -3.10 2.88 11.79
C PRO A 18 -3.74 4.27 11.72
N LEU A 19 -4.80 4.47 12.50
CA LEU A 19 -5.43 5.78 12.63
C LEU A 19 -4.39 6.76 13.20
N PRO A 20 -4.38 8.03 12.74
CA PRO A 20 -3.48 9.03 13.30
C PRO A 20 -3.72 9.13 14.81
N SER A 21 -2.64 9.27 15.59
CA SER A 21 -2.74 9.40 17.04
C SER A 21 -3.51 10.68 17.43
N LEU A 22 -4.14 10.71 18.61
CA LEU A 22 -4.80 11.92 19.11
C LEU A 22 -3.84 13.12 19.16
N ALA A 23 -2.57 12.88 19.51
CA ALA A 23 -1.55 13.92 19.52
C ALA A 23 -1.28 14.46 18.11
N GLN A 24 -1.18 13.57 17.11
CA GLN A 24 -1.03 13.95 15.69
C GLN A 24 -2.21 14.80 15.23
N VAL A 25 -3.43 14.39 15.56
CA VAL A 25 -4.65 15.14 15.20
C VAL A 25 -4.64 16.53 15.85
N MET A 26 -4.31 16.61 17.14
CA MET A 26 -4.25 17.88 17.88
C MET A 26 -3.10 18.78 17.41
N ALA A 27 -2.02 18.21 16.88
CA ALA A 27 -0.87 18.93 16.31
C ALA A 27 -1.10 19.40 14.86
N GLY A 28 -2.24 19.08 14.25
CA GLY A 28 -2.58 19.51 12.88
C GLY A 28 -2.32 18.47 11.79
N GLY A 29 -2.16 17.19 12.15
CA GLY A 29 -1.99 16.07 11.23
C GLY A 29 -0.53 15.69 10.98
N THR A 30 -0.30 14.85 9.97
CA THR A 30 1.04 14.39 9.60
C THR A 30 1.90 15.56 9.09
N PRO A 31 3.10 15.78 9.66
CA PRO A 31 4.00 16.83 9.20
C PRO A 31 4.38 16.65 7.73
N SER A 32 4.35 17.75 6.96
CA SER A 32 4.94 17.72 5.62
C SER A 32 6.45 17.66 5.69
N PHE A 33 7.09 16.87 4.81
CA PHE A 33 8.55 16.89 4.71
C PHE A 33 9.05 18.20 4.10
N PHE A 34 8.51 18.61 2.96
CA PHE A 34 9.01 19.77 2.23
C PHE A 34 8.45 21.08 2.80
N GLN A 35 9.33 21.88 3.37
CA GLN A 35 9.05 23.21 3.90
C GLN A 35 9.28 24.29 2.83
N ARG A 36 8.88 25.52 3.14
CA ARG A 36 9.05 26.68 2.25
C ARG A 36 10.50 26.85 1.82
N ASP A 37 11.43 26.76 2.77
CA ASP A 37 12.82 27.20 2.60
C ASP A 37 13.80 26.06 2.27
N ASP A 38 13.31 24.83 2.06
CA ASP A 38 14.20 23.73 1.69
C ASP A 38 14.98 24.02 0.41
N PRO A 39 16.29 23.72 0.37
CA PRO A 39 17.13 23.91 -0.80
C PRO A 39 16.85 22.87 -1.88
N ILE A 40 17.15 23.22 -3.14
CA ILE A 40 17.19 22.24 -4.23
C ILE A 40 18.17 21.12 -3.84
N GLY A 41 17.78 19.87 -4.09
CA GLY A 41 18.48 18.67 -3.65
C GLY A 41 17.93 18.08 -2.35
N ALA A 42 17.09 18.80 -1.60
CA ALA A 42 16.39 18.23 -0.44
C ALA A 42 15.59 17.00 -0.88
N SER A 43 15.70 15.92 -0.11
CA SER A 43 15.11 14.63 -0.45
C SER A 43 14.59 13.92 0.78
N VAL A 44 13.53 13.16 0.61
CA VAL A 44 12.98 12.25 1.61
C VAL A 44 12.77 10.89 1.00
N THR A 45 13.18 9.86 1.75
CA THR A 45 12.98 8.46 1.42
C THR A 45 12.25 7.79 2.56
N GLY A 46 11.29 6.93 2.22
CA GLY A 46 10.55 6.14 3.18
C GLY A 46 9.75 5.03 2.53
N THR A 47 8.98 4.32 3.34
CA THR A 47 8.03 3.31 2.87
C THR A 47 6.63 3.91 2.82
N VAL A 48 5.91 3.75 1.72
CA VAL A 48 4.54 4.25 1.59
C VAL A 48 3.64 3.55 2.60
N GLU A 49 2.97 4.31 3.48
CA GLU A 49 1.97 3.77 4.40
C GLU A 49 0.56 3.97 3.87
N SER A 50 0.27 5.16 3.33
CA SER A 50 -1.04 5.48 2.77
C SER A 50 -0.95 6.50 1.65
N ILE A 51 -1.95 6.47 0.77
CA ILE A 51 -2.11 7.40 -0.34
C ILE A 51 -3.56 7.83 -0.38
N GLU A 52 -3.79 9.14 -0.44
CA GLU A 52 -5.13 9.71 -0.49
C GLU A 52 -5.22 10.84 -1.51
N ALA A 53 -6.42 11.02 -2.07
CA ALA A 53 -6.75 12.19 -2.86
C ALA A 53 -7.48 13.20 -1.96
N GLN A 54 -6.91 14.39 -1.81
CA GLN A 54 -7.48 15.47 -1.02
C GLN A 54 -7.75 16.69 -1.90
N GLN A 55 -8.78 17.46 -1.55
CA GLN A 55 -8.97 18.77 -2.16
C GLN A 55 -7.90 19.73 -1.63
N GLN A 56 -7.29 20.51 -2.51
CA GLN A 56 -6.38 21.58 -2.14
C GLN A 56 -7.11 22.63 -1.33
N ARG A 57 -6.40 23.27 -0.40
CA ARG A 57 -6.88 24.44 0.34
C ARG A 57 -6.09 25.68 -0.05
N ASP A 58 -6.72 26.83 0.08
CA ASP A 58 -5.98 28.08 0.03
C ASP A 58 -5.03 28.17 1.23
N MET A 59 -3.83 28.71 1.01
CA MET A 59 -2.80 28.76 2.04
C MET A 59 -3.10 29.83 3.10
N ASP A 60 -3.79 30.90 2.70
CA ASP A 60 -4.10 32.04 3.55
C ASP A 60 -5.47 31.86 4.21
N THR A 61 -6.49 31.47 3.43
CA THR A 61 -7.88 31.36 3.94
C THR A 61 -8.27 29.96 4.44
N GLN A 62 -7.47 28.94 4.13
CA GLN A 62 -7.78 27.51 4.39
C GLN A 62 -9.06 26.99 3.72
N GLU A 63 -9.68 27.77 2.85
CA GLU A 63 -10.89 27.39 2.14
C GLU A 63 -10.58 26.37 1.04
N PRO A 64 -11.53 25.46 0.69
CA PRO A 64 -11.33 24.52 -0.40
C PRO A 64 -11.12 25.23 -1.74
N LYS A 65 -10.14 24.79 -2.53
CA LYS A 65 -9.84 25.36 -3.85
C LYS A 65 -10.66 24.70 -4.95
N TYR A 66 -11.14 25.54 -5.86
CA TYR A 66 -11.87 25.16 -7.05
C TYR A 66 -11.21 25.76 -8.29
N PHE A 67 -11.31 25.05 -9.41
CA PHE A 67 -11.03 25.61 -10.73
C PHE A 67 -12.14 26.61 -11.12
N ASP A 68 -11.88 27.45 -12.12
CA ASP A 68 -12.86 28.44 -12.61
C ASP A 68 -14.17 27.80 -13.11
N ASN A 69 -14.14 26.52 -13.47
CA ASN A 69 -15.31 25.73 -13.86
C ASN A 69 -16.08 25.12 -12.67
N GLY A 70 -15.72 25.45 -11.43
CA GLY A 70 -16.34 24.95 -10.20
C GLY A 70 -15.91 23.55 -9.75
N GLN A 71 -15.00 22.87 -10.47
CA GLN A 71 -14.51 21.56 -10.05
C GLN A 71 -13.46 21.68 -8.92
N PRO A 72 -13.44 20.76 -7.95
CA PRO A 72 -12.45 20.79 -6.87
C PRO A 72 -11.04 20.58 -7.42
N MET A 73 -10.09 21.40 -6.97
CA MET A 73 -8.67 21.19 -7.28
C MET A 73 -8.12 20.09 -6.38
N MET A 74 -7.89 18.90 -6.94
CA MET A 74 -7.35 17.77 -6.17
C MET A 74 -5.82 17.80 -6.05
N GLN A 75 -5.30 17.16 -5.02
CA GLN A 75 -3.90 16.81 -4.80
C GLN A 75 -3.81 15.39 -4.26
N VAL A 76 -2.68 14.73 -4.50
CA VAL A 76 -2.36 13.43 -3.89
C VAL A 76 -1.50 13.68 -2.65
N VAL A 77 -1.82 13.04 -1.54
CA VAL A 77 -1.01 13.04 -0.32
C VAL A 77 -0.47 11.64 -0.12
N ILE A 78 0.85 11.51 -0.12
CA ILE A 78 1.54 10.25 0.12
C ILE A 78 2.15 10.33 1.52
N HIS A 79 1.69 9.46 2.41
CA HIS A 79 2.29 9.28 3.72
C HIS A 79 3.39 8.25 3.63
N ILE A 80 4.60 8.63 4.02
CA ILE A 80 5.77 7.75 4.02
C ILE A 80 6.32 7.59 5.43
N ALA A 81 6.53 6.35 5.86
CA ALA A 81 7.28 6.02 7.05
C ALA A 81 8.75 6.34 6.83
N THR A 82 9.30 7.26 7.61
CA THR A 82 10.71 7.63 7.54
C THR A 82 11.43 7.31 8.85
N THR A 83 12.75 7.43 8.84
CA THR A 83 13.57 7.36 10.06
C THR A 83 13.65 8.72 10.79
N LEU A 84 13.07 9.78 10.22
CA LEU A 84 13.10 11.11 10.81
C LEU A 84 12.17 11.15 12.02
N ARG A 85 12.64 11.75 13.11
CA ARG A 85 11.86 11.97 14.33
C ARG A 85 12.17 13.36 14.86
N ASP A 86 11.15 14.13 15.17
CA ASP A 86 11.21 15.47 15.73
C ASP A 86 10.59 15.46 17.14
N ALA A 87 11.46 15.53 18.15
CA ALA A 87 11.05 15.51 19.55
C ALA A 87 10.22 16.74 19.96
N THR A 88 10.19 17.80 19.14
CA THR A 88 9.38 19.00 19.39
C THR A 88 7.92 18.82 18.97
N ILE A 89 7.61 17.77 18.20
CA ILE A 89 6.26 17.40 17.78
C ILE A 89 5.78 16.26 18.69
N PRO A 90 4.82 16.52 19.60
CA PRO A 90 4.29 15.47 20.47
C PRO A 90 3.66 14.34 19.67
N GLY A 91 4.16 13.12 19.87
CA GLY A 91 3.64 11.94 19.18
C GLY A 91 4.16 11.74 17.76
N ASP A 92 5.26 12.39 17.37
CA ASP A 92 5.88 12.17 16.05
C ASP A 92 6.28 10.71 15.85
N ASP A 93 5.51 10.04 14.99
CA ASP A 93 5.69 8.67 14.53
C ASP A 93 6.67 8.57 13.34
N GLY A 94 7.26 9.71 12.95
CA GLY A 94 8.15 9.91 11.82
C GLY A 94 7.59 9.55 10.46
N VAL A 95 6.27 9.50 10.38
CA VAL A 95 5.58 9.56 9.11
C VAL A 95 5.66 10.99 8.59
N ARG A 96 5.89 11.13 7.29
CA ARG A 96 5.92 12.43 6.62
C ARG A 96 4.95 12.43 5.45
N ALA A 97 4.28 13.56 5.24
CA ALA A 97 3.39 13.76 4.11
C ALA A 97 4.13 14.42 2.94
N VAL A 98 4.00 13.82 1.76
CA VAL A 98 4.44 14.37 0.47
C VAL A 98 3.20 14.75 -0.34
N TYR A 99 3.01 16.06 -0.53
CA TYR A 99 1.89 16.61 -1.30
C TYR A 99 2.27 16.76 -2.78
N VAL A 100 1.54 16.04 -3.64
CA VAL A 100 1.77 16.02 -5.09
C VAL A 100 0.60 16.69 -5.81
N LYS A 101 0.89 17.80 -6.50
CA LYS A 101 -0.10 18.61 -7.22
C LYS A 101 0.46 19.21 -8.51
N GLY A 102 -0.42 19.63 -9.41
CA GLY A 102 -0.04 20.33 -10.65
C GLY A 102 0.96 19.52 -11.49
N LYS A 103 2.05 20.16 -11.93
CA LYS A 103 3.11 19.53 -12.76
C LYS A 103 3.74 18.29 -12.09
N ASN A 104 3.74 18.21 -10.76
CA ASN A 104 4.32 17.06 -10.07
C ASN A 104 3.47 15.78 -10.22
N LEU A 105 2.17 15.89 -10.52
CA LEU A 105 1.34 14.71 -10.81
C LEU A 105 1.74 14.00 -12.12
N SER A 106 2.24 14.73 -13.12
CA SER A 106 2.82 14.08 -14.30
C SER A 106 4.13 13.38 -13.97
N THR A 107 4.99 13.98 -13.16
CA THR A 107 6.26 13.36 -12.77
C THR A 107 6.05 12.11 -11.93
N LEU A 108 5.08 12.13 -11.00
CA LEU A 108 4.72 10.95 -10.21
C LEU A 108 4.20 9.81 -11.09
N ARG A 109 3.31 10.12 -12.04
CA ARG A 109 2.81 9.12 -13.02
C ARG A 109 3.94 8.57 -13.89
N GLN A 110 4.89 9.41 -14.29
CA GLN A 110 6.05 8.96 -15.06
C GLN A 110 6.90 7.97 -14.24
N ALA A 111 7.23 8.32 -13.00
CA ALA A 111 7.98 7.43 -12.10
C ALA A 111 7.24 6.09 -11.86
N SER A 112 5.91 6.15 -11.71
CA SER A 112 5.09 4.96 -11.53
C SER A 112 5.12 4.04 -12.75
N ARG A 113 5.04 4.63 -13.95
CA ARG A 113 5.12 3.88 -15.22
C ARG A 113 6.48 3.23 -15.44
N MET A 114 7.57 3.85 -14.99
CA MET A 114 8.91 3.26 -15.06
C MET A 114 9.02 1.94 -14.29
N VAL A 115 8.17 1.75 -13.28
CA VAL A 115 8.06 0.49 -12.51
C VAL A 115 6.81 -0.32 -12.87
N GLY A 116 6.22 -0.06 -14.04
CA GLY A 116 5.10 -0.82 -14.58
C GLY A 116 3.76 -0.63 -13.86
N ARG A 117 3.55 0.51 -13.17
CA ARG A 117 2.34 0.79 -12.38
C ARG A 117 1.73 2.15 -12.69
N ASP A 118 0.47 2.35 -12.31
CA ASP A 118 -0.23 3.62 -12.51
C ASP A 118 0.10 4.67 -11.44
N PHE A 119 0.33 4.21 -10.21
CA PHE A 119 0.70 5.03 -9.04
C PHE A 119 1.51 4.18 -8.03
N PRO A 120 2.19 4.80 -7.04
CA PRO A 120 2.83 4.07 -5.94
C PRO A 120 1.80 3.29 -5.13
N HIS A 121 2.19 2.22 -4.47
CA HIS A 121 1.32 1.42 -3.61
C HIS A 121 1.86 1.39 -2.18
N VAL A 122 0.98 1.12 -1.22
CA VAL A 122 1.35 0.90 0.18
C VAL A 122 2.41 -0.20 0.26
N GLY A 123 3.46 0.04 1.04
CA GLY A 123 4.62 -0.84 1.21
C GLY A 123 5.77 -0.57 0.23
N ASP A 124 5.57 0.21 -0.82
CA ASP A 124 6.66 0.58 -1.73
C ASP A 124 7.72 1.43 -1.04
N GLY A 125 8.98 1.28 -1.45
CA GLY A 125 9.98 2.31 -1.23
C GLY A 125 9.65 3.53 -2.09
N PHE A 126 9.70 4.71 -1.51
CA PHE A 126 9.38 5.96 -2.20
C PHE A 126 10.39 7.04 -1.83
N THR A 127 10.96 7.67 -2.85
CA THR A 127 11.84 8.83 -2.69
C THR A 127 11.27 10.01 -3.47
N ALA A 128 11.19 11.17 -2.82
CA ALA A 128 10.90 12.44 -3.46
C ALA A 128 12.09 13.38 -3.29
N THR A 129 12.51 14.02 -4.38
CA THR A 129 13.64 14.96 -4.38
C THR A 129 13.22 16.28 -5.01
N TYR A 130 13.46 17.40 -4.33
CA TYR A 130 13.23 18.74 -4.85
C TYR A 130 14.31 19.09 -5.88
N THR A 131 13.96 19.19 -7.17
CA THR A 131 14.93 19.28 -8.26
C THR A 131 15.06 20.66 -8.87
N ALA A 132 13.98 21.44 -8.90
CA ALA A 132 13.99 22.76 -9.52
C ALA A 132 12.79 23.60 -9.10
N ASN A 133 12.93 24.92 -9.24
CA ASN A 133 11.78 25.83 -9.22
C ASN A 133 11.09 25.85 -10.59
N GLY A 134 9.76 25.86 -10.59
CA GLY A 134 8.96 26.17 -11.76
C GLY A 134 8.81 27.68 -11.98
N GLU A 135 7.95 28.05 -12.94
CA GLU A 135 7.64 29.45 -13.21
C GLU A 135 6.69 30.02 -12.16
N ALA A 136 7.06 31.17 -11.58
CA ALA A 136 6.17 31.93 -10.72
C ALA A 136 5.00 32.48 -11.54
N LYS A 137 3.77 32.16 -11.13
CA LYS A 137 2.54 32.57 -11.84
C LYS A 137 2.28 34.08 -11.78
N LYS A 138 2.84 34.77 -10.78
CA LYS A 138 2.71 36.22 -10.57
C LYS A 138 4.01 36.78 -10.01
N ARG A 139 4.33 38.02 -10.36
CA ARG A 139 5.47 38.74 -9.79
C ARG A 139 5.31 38.84 -8.27
N GLY A 140 6.33 38.44 -7.51
CA GLY A 140 6.32 38.39 -6.05
C GLY A 140 5.75 37.11 -5.44
N TRP A 141 5.27 36.15 -6.24
CA TRP A 141 4.88 34.83 -5.75
C TRP A 141 6.07 33.89 -5.75
N ASN A 142 6.15 33.03 -4.74
CA ASN A 142 7.14 31.96 -4.72
C ASN A 142 6.91 31.01 -5.90
N PRO A 143 7.96 30.67 -6.66
CA PRO A 143 7.84 29.67 -7.71
C PRO A 143 7.44 28.31 -7.11
N PRO A 144 6.64 27.51 -7.82
CA PRO A 144 6.27 26.19 -7.35
C PRO A 144 7.49 25.26 -7.37
N LYS A 145 7.69 24.49 -6.29
CA LYS A 145 8.71 23.45 -6.23
C LYS A 145 8.36 22.29 -7.19
N LEU A 146 9.33 21.87 -7.98
CA LEU A 146 9.26 20.70 -8.86
C LEU A 146 10.07 19.57 -8.25
N TYR A 147 9.51 18.36 -8.31
CA TYR A 147 10.13 17.18 -7.71
C TYR A 147 10.39 16.09 -8.76
N SER A 148 11.42 15.28 -8.53
CA SER A 148 11.55 13.94 -9.11
C SER A 148 11.10 12.90 -8.09
N TYR A 149 10.65 11.75 -8.59
CA TYR A 149 10.20 10.63 -7.76
C TYR A 149 10.89 9.35 -8.20
N GLU A 150 11.26 8.53 -7.22
CA GLU A 150 11.73 7.17 -7.41
C GLU A 150 10.83 6.23 -6.59
N ILE A 151 10.46 5.09 -7.18
CA ILE A 151 9.58 4.11 -6.57
C ILE A 151 10.28 2.76 -6.64
N VAL A 152 10.36 2.06 -5.52
CA VAL A 152 10.86 0.70 -5.42
C VAL A 152 9.68 -0.19 -5.05
N PRO A 153 9.13 -0.99 -6.00
CA PRO A 153 7.99 -1.85 -5.72
C PRO A 153 8.25 -2.82 -4.57
N ASN A 154 7.31 -2.95 -3.65
CA ASN A 154 7.31 -4.11 -2.79
C ASN A 154 6.96 -5.35 -3.64
N GLN A 155 7.86 -6.33 -3.67
CA GLN A 155 7.67 -7.51 -4.53
C GLN A 155 6.53 -8.41 -4.04
N SER A 156 6.18 -8.32 -2.75
CA SER A 156 5.12 -9.12 -2.12
C SER A 156 3.74 -8.90 -2.75
N GLN A 157 3.40 -7.67 -3.14
CA GLN A 157 2.11 -7.36 -3.79
C GLN A 157 2.14 -7.61 -5.30
N VAL A 158 3.30 -7.48 -5.95
CA VAL A 158 3.45 -7.79 -7.38
C VAL A 158 3.16 -9.28 -7.63
N THR A 159 3.65 -10.17 -6.75
CA THR A 159 3.35 -11.60 -6.82
C THR A 159 1.87 -11.90 -6.59
N GLN A 160 1.19 -11.21 -5.66
CA GLN A 160 -0.24 -11.42 -5.38
C GLN A 160 -1.15 -10.94 -6.52
N ALA A 161 -0.83 -9.80 -7.15
CA ALA A 161 -1.58 -9.30 -8.30
C ALA A 161 -1.46 -10.24 -9.52
N MET A 162 -0.30 -10.89 -9.72
CA MET A 162 -0.12 -11.89 -10.77
C MET A 162 -0.80 -13.23 -10.45
N ASN A 163 -0.97 -13.59 -9.17
CA ASN A 163 -1.71 -14.79 -8.75
C ASN A 163 -3.23 -14.61 -8.68
N ALA A 164 -3.74 -13.38 -8.69
CA ALA A 164 -5.18 -13.11 -8.61
C ALA A 164 -5.95 -13.33 -9.93
N GLN A 165 -5.29 -13.75 -11.01
CA GLN A 165 -5.90 -14.04 -12.30
C GLN A 165 -6.28 -15.51 -12.52
N GLU A 166 -6.18 -16.38 -11.52
CA GLU A 166 -6.72 -17.74 -11.64
C GLU A 166 -8.26 -17.72 -11.46
N PRO A 167 -9.07 -18.07 -12.48
CA PRO A 167 -10.51 -18.18 -12.33
C PRO A 167 -10.81 -19.36 -11.40
N GLN A 168 -11.21 -19.08 -10.15
CA GLN A 168 -11.78 -20.10 -9.26
C GLN A 168 -13.01 -20.71 -9.93
N GLN A 169 -12.86 -21.91 -10.49
CA GLN A 169 -13.97 -22.77 -10.86
C GLN A 169 -14.81 -23.06 -9.63
N SER A 170 -16.01 -22.49 -9.60
CA SER A 170 -17.04 -22.76 -8.58
C SER A 170 -17.49 -24.22 -8.66
N ALA A 171 -17.06 -25.03 -7.70
CA ALA A 171 -17.56 -26.40 -7.51
C ALA A 171 -18.98 -26.38 -6.90
N PRO A 172 -19.89 -27.28 -7.32
CA PRO A 172 -21.29 -27.25 -6.90
C PRO A 172 -21.49 -27.71 -5.44
N ALA A 173 -22.37 -27.00 -4.73
CA ALA A 173 -22.75 -27.28 -3.35
C ALA A 173 -23.45 -28.65 -3.21
N ARG A 174 -22.88 -29.54 -2.37
CA ARG A 174 -23.55 -30.76 -1.90
C ARG A 174 -24.21 -30.53 -0.54
N GLN A 175 -25.41 -31.10 -0.42
CA GLN A 175 -26.37 -30.93 0.66
C GLN A 175 -25.94 -31.59 1.98
N THR A 176 -26.46 -31.02 3.08
CA THR A 176 -26.15 -31.28 4.49
C THR A 176 -26.61 -32.64 5.02
N SER A 177 -25.81 -33.24 5.91
CA SER A 177 -26.18 -34.34 6.83
C SER A 177 -25.86 -33.95 8.28
N PRO A 178 -26.51 -34.55 9.30
CA PRO A 178 -26.54 -34.03 10.67
C PRO A 178 -25.29 -34.34 11.50
N ALA A 179 -25.08 -33.49 12.50
CA ALA A 179 -23.92 -33.39 13.39
C ALA A 179 -23.50 -34.69 14.09
N MET A 180 -22.21 -35.03 13.96
CA MET A 180 -21.46 -35.81 14.94
C MET A 180 -20.35 -34.95 15.53
N GLN A 181 -20.24 -34.97 16.86
CA GLN A 181 -19.19 -34.36 17.66
C GLN A 181 -17.80 -34.81 17.18
N SER A 182 -16.88 -33.87 17.02
CA SER A 182 -15.44 -34.16 17.00
C SER A 182 -14.64 -32.93 17.45
N GLN A 183 -13.45 -33.24 17.97
CA GLN A 183 -12.58 -32.54 18.91
C GLN A 183 -12.11 -31.13 18.49
N PRO A 184 -11.61 -30.32 19.45
CA PRO A 184 -10.91 -29.07 19.12
C PRO A 184 -9.66 -29.39 18.27
N ALA A 185 -9.75 -29.10 16.97
CA ALA A 185 -8.61 -29.09 16.07
C ALA A 185 -7.81 -27.82 16.35
N TYR A 186 -6.55 -28.00 16.76
CA TYR A 186 -5.57 -26.92 16.78
C TYR A 186 -5.42 -26.39 15.34
N PRO A 187 -5.38 -25.06 15.13
CA PRO A 187 -5.18 -24.50 13.80
C PRO A 187 -3.79 -24.93 13.31
N GLN A 188 -3.75 -25.88 12.36
CA GLN A 188 -2.54 -26.10 11.59
C GLN A 188 -2.34 -24.88 10.67
N PRO A 189 -1.12 -24.34 10.58
CA PRO A 189 -0.82 -23.29 9.60
C PRO A 189 -1.23 -23.80 8.22
N GLN A 190 -2.10 -23.07 7.52
CA GLN A 190 -2.40 -23.36 6.11
C GLN A 190 -1.15 -23.06 5.30
N VAL A 191 -0.31 -24.09 5.11
CA VAL A 191 0.88 -23.99 4.27
C VAL A 191 0.46 -24.15 2.83
N ASN A 192 0.87 -23.20 1.98
CA ASN A 192 0.51 -23.21 0.58
C ASN A 192 1.28 -24.30 -0.16
N ALA A 193 0.58 -25.37 -0.55
CA ALA A 193 1.15 -26.51 -1.28
C ALA A 193 1.85 -26.09 -2.59
N LEU A 194 1.40 -25.02 -3.25
CA LEU A 194 2.05 -24.48 -4.44
C LEU A 194 3.40 -23.84 -4.13
N GLN A 195 3.53 -23.18 -2.97
CA GLN A 195 4.80 -22.60 -2.55
C GLN A 195 5.84 -23.69 -2.28
N ILE A 196 5.42 -24.82 -1.70
CA ILE A 196 6.25 -26.00 -1.50
C ILE A 196 6.71 -26.58 -2.85
N LYS A 197 5.80 -26.73 -3.82
CA LYS A 197 6.13 -27.24 -5.16
C LYS A 197 7.06 -26.29 -5.93
N GLN A 198 6.88 -24.97 -5.82
CA GLN A 198 7.77 -23.97 -6.43
C GLN A 198 9.17 -23.99 -5.82
N LEU A 199 9.27 -24.10 -4.49
CA LEU A 199 10.57 -24.20 -3.82
C LEU A 199 11.29 -25.50 -4.20
N ALA A 200 10.56 -26.61 -4.30
CA ALA A 200 11.13 -27.87 -4.81
C ALA A 200 11.59 -27.75 -6.26
N ALA A 201 10.83 -27.06 -7.12
CA ALA A 201 11.19 -26.82 -8.52
C ALA A 201 12.47 -25.97 -8.69
N THR A 202 12.87 -25.20 -7.68
CA THR A 202 14.17 -24.50 -7.66
C THR A 202 15.36 -25.39 -7.27
N GLY A 203 15.13 -26.69 -7.09
CA GLY A 203 16.15 -27.68 -6.72
C GLY A 203 16.41 -27.79 -5.20
N ARG A 204 15.54 -27.21 -4.36
CA ARG A 204 15.64 -27.31 -2.90
C ARG A 204 15.07 -28.63 -2.40
N SER A 205 15.74 -29.23 -1.43
CA SER A 205 15.31 -30.47 -0.79
C SER A 205 14.11 -30.26 0.14
N ALA A 206 13.33 -31.31 0.38
CA ALA A 206 12.16 -31.26 1.28
C ALA A 206 12.54 -30.77 2.69
N THR A 207 13.73 -31.14 3.18
CA THR A 207 14.28 -30.72 4.48
C THR A 207 14.56 -29.21 4.52
N GLU A 208 15.11 -28.63 3.45
CA GLU A 208 15.36 -27.19 3.37
C GLU A 208 14.05 -26.39 3.28
N ILE A 209 13.07 -26.92 2.56
CA ILE A 209 11.74 -26.31 2.42
C ILE A 209 11.02 -26.32 3.77
N ALA A 210 11.09 -27.44 4.49
CA ALA A 210 10.54 -27.58 5.84
C ALA A 210 11.16 -26.57 6.82
N GLY A 211 12.49 -26.43 6.81
CA GLY A 211 13.20 -25.45 7.64
C GLY A 211 12.87 -24.01 7.28
N PHE A 212 12.73 -23.70 5.98
CA PHE A 212 12.41 -22.35 5.52
C PHE A 212 10.98 -21.92 5.87
N LEU A 213 10.04 -22.87 5.82
CA LEU A 213 8.63 -22.62 6.09
C LEU A 213 8.23 -22.87 7.55
N GLY A 214 9.13 -23.43 8.37
CA GLY A 214 8.87 -23.78 9.76
C GLY A 214 7.81 -24.87 9.92
N ILE A 215 7.73 -25.80 8.96
CA ILE A 215 6.74 -26.88 8.93
C ILE A 215 7.39 -28.26 8.96
N ASP A 216 6.60 -29.29 9.22
CA ASP A 216 7.09 -30.66 9.29
C ASP A 216 7.49 -31.20 7.91
N GLU A 217 8.64 -31.89 7.85
CA GLU A 217 9.18 -32.48 6.63
C GLU A 217 8.23 -33.53 6.01
N LYS A 218 7.44 -34.25 6.82
CA LYS A 218 6.43 -35.19 6.29
C LYS A 218 5.31 -34.46 5.55
N THR A 219 4.96 -33.25 5.98
CA THR A 219 3.96 -32.42 5.28
C THR A 219 4.49 -31.96 3.93
N VAL A 220 5.77 -31.55 3.87
CA VAL A 220 6.43 -31.19 2.61
C VAL A 220 6.50 -32.39 1.67
N SER A 221 6.96 -33.53 2.18
CA SER A 221 7.12 -34.76 1.41
C SER A 221 5.78 -35.31 0.92
N GLY A 222 4.72 -35.22 1.74
CA GLY A 222 3.37 -35.62 1.34
C GLY A 222 2.82 -34.79 0.17
N ILE A 223 3.12 -33.49 0.14
CA ILE A 223 2.68 -32.58 -0.93
C ILE A 223 3.48 -32.77 -2.22
N LEU A 224 4.77 -33.13 -2.10
CA LEU A 224 5.64 -33.40 -3.25
C LEU A 224 5.39 -34.78 -3.87
N ASN A 225 4.96 -35.75 -3.06
CA ASN A 225 4.67 -37.11 -3.53
C ASN A 225 3.23 -37.28 -4.08
N ASP A 226 2.38 -36.25 -3.98
CA ASP A 226 1.06 -36.21 -4.61
C ASP A 226 1.21 -35.85 -6.10
N GLU A 227 1.85 -36.75 -6.86
CA GLU A 227 1.75 -36.82 -8.32
C GLU A 227 0.57 -37.72 -8.69
N PRO A 228 -0.29 -37.34 -9.65
CA PRO A 228 -1.24 -38.27 -10.23
C PRO A 228 -0.47 -39.28 -11.09
N GLU A 229 -0.53 -40.57 -10.75
CA GLU A 229 -0.21 -41.64 -11.70
C GLU A 229 -1.06 -41.43 -12.97
N PHE A 230 -0.40 -41.15 -14.09
CA PHE A 230 -0.94 -41.31 -15.44
C PHE A 230 0.04 -42.13 -16.27
#